data_AF-A0A2H9MPR2-F1
#
_entry.id   AF-A0A2H9MPR2-F1
#
_cell.length_a   1.000
_cell.length_b   1.000
_cell.length_c   1.000
_cell.angle_alpha   90.00
_cell.angle_beta   90.00
_cell.angle_gamma   90.00
#
_symmetry.space_group_name_H-M   'P 1'
#
loop_
_entity.id
_entity.type
_entity.pdbx_description
1 polymer ?
#
loop_
_entity_poly.entity_id
_entity_poly.type
_entity_poly.pdbx_seq_one_letter_code
_entity_poly.pdbx_strand_id
1 'polypeptide(L)'
;MNEFEICLKERKIVKIKPSIEMIKKEIKNAEYDLARSKESLSKKDYKWASIQAYYSMFHSAKALVLNKGYREKSHYCLLVALRELYIKTDELDKESADDFEMCMDIRQEADYGLTYSSRSAELSVKAAEKLLEAAKSILDKKTLE
;
A
#
# COMPACT_ATOMS: atom_id res chain seq x y z
N MET A 1 -9.82 18.55 14.46
CA MET A 1 -9.38 17.14 14.50
C MET A 1 -9.13 16.73 13.06
N ASN A 2 -7.92 16.29 12.72
CA ASN A 2 -7.60 15.87 11.35
C ASN A 2 -8.08 14.43 11.08
N GLU A 3 -8.03 13.98 9.83
CA GLU A 3 -8.51 12.64 9.44
C GLU A 3 -7.77 11.51 10.19
N PHE A 4 -6.47 11.67 10.44
CA PHE A 4 -5.67 10.69 11.17
C PHE A 4 -6.13 10.55 12.63
N GLU A 5 -6.38 11.67 13.31
CA GLU A 5 -6.93 11.69 14.66
C GLU A 5 -8.34 11.06 14.72
N ILE A 6 -9.16 11.24 13.69
CA ILE A 6 -10.48 10.58 13.57
C ILE A 6 -10.28 9.06 13.45
N CYS A 7 -9.40 8.59 12.55
CA CYS A 7 -9.10 7.17 12.40
C CYS A 7 -8.55 6.52 13.70
N LEU A 8 -7.77 7.27 14.49
CA LEU A 8 -7.32 6.83 15.82
C LEU A 8 -8.47 6.74 16.82
N LYS A 9 -9.32 7.79 16.89
CA LYS A 9 -10.48 7.84 17.80
C LYS A 9 -11.47 6.70 17.51
N GLU A 10 -11.69 6.39 16.23
CA GLU A 10 -12.55 5.30 15.77
C GLU A 10 -11.87 3.91 15.85
N ARG A 11 -10.60 3.85 16.30
CA ARG A 11 -9.80 2.62 16.38
C ARG A 11 -9.63 1.88 15.04
N LYS A 12 -9.80 2.60 13.92
CA LYS A 12 -9.49 2.15 12.56
C LYS A 12 -7.99 2.20 12.25
N ILE A 13 -7.24 2.94 13.08
CA ILE A 13 -5.78 2.81 13.27
C ILE A 13 -5.54 2.69 14.76
N VAL A 14 -4.55 1.88 15.16
CA VAL A 14 -4.17 1.73 16.58
C VAL A 14 -2.67 1.84 16.77
N LYS A 15 -2.22 2.47 17.85
CA LYS A 15 -0.81 2.44 18.28
C LYS A 15 -0.45 1.05 18.77
N ILE A 16 0.72 0.56 18.36
CA ILE A 16 1.27 -0.74 18.76
C ILE A 16 2.80 -0.66 18.87
N LYS A 17 3.41 -1.68 19.47
CA LYS A 17 4.85 -1.94 19.38
C LYS A 17 5.08 -3.10 18.38
N PRO A 18 5.34 -2.80 17.10
CA PRO A 18 5.56 -3.84 16.09
C PRO A 18 6.91 -4.56 16.32
N SER A 19 7.02 -5.80 15.90
CA SER A 19 8.33 -6.45 15.75
C SER A 19 8.89 -6.23 14.35
N ILE A 20 10.21 -6.32 14.21
CA ILE A 20 10.88 -6.27 12.90
C ILE A 20 10.35 -7.38 11.98
N GLU A 21 10.05 -8.57 12.53
CA GLU A 21 9.51 -9.69 11.76
C GLU A 21 8.13 -9.38 11.16
N MET A 22 7.29 -8.61 11.86
CA MET A 22 6.01 -8.18 11.29
C MET A 22 6.23 -7.31 10.06
N ILE A 23 7.15 -6.33 10.13
CA ILE A 23 7.46 -5.44 9.00
C ILE A 23 8.02 -6.24 7.82
N LYS A 24 8.98 -7.14 8.09
CA LYS A 24 9.56 -8.02 7.06
C LYS A 24 8.53 -8.91 6.39
N LYS A 25 7.55 -9.43 7.16
CA LYS A 25 6.46 -10.25 6.61
C LYS A 25 5.60 -9.46 5.64
N GLU A 26 5.27 -8.21 5.95
CA GLU A 26 4.49 -7.36 5.04
C GLU A 26 5.27 -7.06 3.76
N ILE A 27 6.57 -6.77 3.83
CA ILE A 27 7.40 -6.59 2.63
C ILE A 27 7.45 -7.85 1.76
N LYS A 28 7.62 -9.03 2.36
CA LYS A 28 7.59 -10.31 1.62
C LYS A 28 6.25 -10.56 0.92
N ASN A 29 5.13 -10.23 1.58
CA ASN A 29 3.81 -10.33 0.95
C ASN A 29 3.68 -9.33 -0.20
N ALA A 30 4.17 -8.11 -0.03
CA ALA A 30 4.14 -7.10 -1.09
C ALA A 30 4.93 -7.54 -2.33
N GLU A 31 6.10 -8.14 -2.15
CA GLU A 31 6.91 -8.72 -3.23
C GLU A 31 6.18 -9.86 -3.94
N TYR A 32 5.59 -10.77 -3.16
CA TYR A 32 4.81 -11.88 -3.70
C TYR A 32 3.64 -11.39 -4.55
N ASP A 33 2.85 -10.44 -4.04
CA ASP A 33 1.68 -9.93 -4.75
C ASP A 33 2.07 -9.14 -6.00
N LEU A 34 3.18 -8.40 -5.99
CA LEU A 34 3.69 -7.73 -7.20
C LEU A 34 4.09 -8.75 -8.26
N ALA A 35 4.78 -9.83 -7.86
CA ALA A 35 5.17 -10.90 -8.78
C ALA A 35 3.94 -11.59 -9.39
N ARG A 36 2.92 -11.89 -8.58
CA ARG A 36 1.64 -12.44 -9.06
C ARG A 36 0.94 -11.47 -10.01
N SER A 37 0.91 -10.18 -9.67
CA SER A 37 0.29 -9.14 -10.48
C SER A 37 0.93 -9.03 -11.87
N LYS A 38 2.28 -9.04 -11.94
CA LYS A 38 3.04 -9.05 -13.20
C LYS A 38 2.74 -10.29 -14.04
N GLU A 39 2.62 -11.47 -13.42
CA GLU A 39 2.23 -12.70 -14.11
C GLU A 39 0.81 -12.60 -14.69
N SER A 40 -0.17 -12.14 -13.90
CA SER A 40 -1.55 -11.95 -14.34
C SER A 40 -1.62 -10.97 -15.52
N LEU A 41 -0.85 -9.87 -15.46
CA LEU A 41 -0.76 -8.90 -16.55
C LEU A 41 -0.23 -9.54 -17.84
N SER A 42 0.83 -10.35 -17.75
CA SER A 42 1.40 -11.06 -18.91
C SER A 42 0.40 -12.03 -19.56
N LYS A 43 -0.51 -12.60 -18.76
CA LYS A 43 -1.59 -13.50 -19.22
C LYS A 43 -2.84 -12.75 -19.66
N LYS A 44 -2.81 -11.41 -19.66
CA LYS A 44 -3.95 -10.52 -19.95
C LYS A 44 -5.12 -10.68 -18.98
N ASP A 45 -4.86 -11.19 -17.78
CA ASP A 45 -5.83 -11.24 -16.69
C ASP A 45 -5.81 -9.89 -15.95
N TYR A 46 -6.42 -8.88 -16.58
CA TYR A 46 -6.36 -7.50 -16.13
C TYR A 46 -7.09 -7.27 -14.80
N LYS A 47 -8.13 -8.08 -14.53
CA LYS A 47 -8.83 -8.06 -13.24
C LYS A 47 -7.86 -8.43 -12.13
N TRP A 48 -7.25 -9.62 -12.22
CA TRP A 48 -6.36 -10.10 -11.17
C TRP A 48 -5.07 -9.31 -11.08
N ALA A 49 -4.54 -8.84 -12.21
CA ALA A 49 -3.38 -7.94 -12.22
C ALA A 49 -3.65 -6.68 -11.37
N SER A 50 -4.78 -6.02 -11.58
CA SER A 50 -5.14 -4.79 -10.85
C SER A 50 -5.33 -5.05 -9.35
N ILE A 51 -6.04 -6.13 -8.99
CA ILE A 51 -6.30 -6.50 -7.59
C ILE A 51 -4.99 -6.84 -6.86
N GLN A 52 -4.15 -7.67 -7.45
CA GLN A 52 -2.88 -8.09 -6.85
C GLN A 52 -1.89 -6.91 -6.73
N ALA A 53 -1.86 -6.02 -7.71
CA ALA A 53 -1.04 -4.80 -7.64
C ALA A 53 -1.44 -3.94 -6.43
N TYR A 54 -2.75 -3.73 -6.24
CA TYR A 54 -3.23 -3.00 -5.06
C TYR A 54 -2.85 -3.69 -3.74
N TYR A 55 -2.94 -5.03 -3.64
CA TYR A 55 -2.51 -5.72 -2.42
C TYR A 55 -1.01 -5.61 -2.16
N SER A 56 -0.18 -5.58 -3.21
CA SER A 56 1.24 -5.24 -3.08
C SER A 56 1.44 -3.84 -2.48
N MET A 57 0.69 -2.84 -2.98
CA MET A 57 0.70 -1.48 -2.42
C MET A 57 0.21 -1.45 -0.96
N PHE A 58 -0.87 -2.17 -0.66
CA PHE A 58 -1.44 -2.27 0.68
C PHE A 58 -0.41 -2.82 1.67
N HIS A 59 0.27 -3.91 1.33
CA HIS A 59 1.31 -4.51 2.16
C HIS A 59 2.54 -3.59 2.29
N SER A 60 2.92 -2.87 1.23
CA SER A 60 4.00 -1.86 1.27
C SER A 60 3.68 -0.70 2.23
N ALA A 61 2.51 -0.08 2.07
CA ALA A 61 2.05 1.00 2.95
C ALA A 61 1.87 0.52 4.39
N LYS A 62 1.38 -0.71 4.58
CA LYS A 62 1.25 -1.32 5.91
C LYS A 62 2.59 -1.52 6.59
N ALA A 63 3.61 -2.00 5.88
CA ALA A 63 4.97 -2.12 6.42
C ALA A 63 5.50 -0.77 6.93
N LEU A 64 5.29 0.29 6.14
CA LEU A 64 5.64 1.65 6.51
C LEU A 64 4.88 2.14 7.75
N VAL A 65 3.55 1.98 7.80
CA VAL A 65 2.74 2.42 8.94
C VAL A 65 3.09 1.63 10.22
N LEU A 66 3.34 0.32 10.10
CA LEU A 66 3.91 -0.49 11.17
C LEU A 66 5.22 0.11 11.67
N ASN A 67 6.16 0.45 10.79
CA ASN A 67 7.44 1.06 11.17
C ASN A 67 7.33 2.39 11.95
N LYS A 68 6.17 3.07 11.89
CA LYS A 68 5.87 4.28 12.70
C LYS A 68 5.10 3.96 13.98
N GLY A 69 4.90 2.69 14.32
CA GLY A 69 4.24 2.24 15.54
C GLY A 69 2.71 2.18 15.44
N TYR A 70 2.15 2.06 14.23
CA TYR A 70 0.70 2.03 14.02
C TYR A 70 0.28 0.79 13.24
N ARG A 71 -0.94 0.30 13.49
CA ARG A 71 -1.57 -0.78 12.71
C ARG A 71 -2.92 -0.29 12.21
N GLU A 72 -3.15 -0.43 10.92
CA GLU A 72 -4.41 -0.15 10.24
C GLU A 72 -5.45 -1.26 10.47
N LYS A 73 -6.72 -0.91 10.32
CA LYS A 73 -7.87 -1.84 10.27
C LYS A 73 -8.86 -1.47 9.16
N SER A 74 -8.45 -0.59 8.24
CA SER A 74 -9.28 -0.06 7.16
C SER A 74 -8.36 0.40 6.04
N HIS A 75 -8.75 0.12 4.79
CA HIS A 75 -8.02 0.57 3.59
C HIS A 75 -7.92 2.10 3.52
N TYR A 76 -9.03 2.81 3.72
CA TYR A 76 -9.03 4.27 3.76
C TYR A 76 -8.14 4.81 4.89
N CYS A 77 -8.24 4.28 6.10
CA CYS A 77 -7.39 4.76 7.17
C CYS A 77 -5.91 4.38 6.98
N LEU A 78 -5.57 3.36 6.19
CA LEU A 78 -4.18 3.11 5.79
C LEU A 78 -3.65 4.23 4.89
N LEU A 79 -4.44 4.69 3.91
CA LEU A 79 -4.11 5.86 3.09
C LEU A 79 -3.93 7.12 3.93
N VAL A 80 -4.84 7.38 4.88
CA VAL A 80 -4.75 8.51 5.81
C VAL A 80 -3.47 8.44 6.65
N ALA A 81 -3.13 7.24 7.17
CA ALA A 81 -1.88 7.03 7.90
C ALA A 81 -0.65 7.27 7.02
N LEU A 82 -0.65 6.81 5.77
CA LEU A 82 0.45 7.01 4.83
C LEU A 82 0.68 8.51 4.57
N ARG A 83 -0.41 9.26 4.31
CA ARG A 83 -0.37 10.72 4.14
C ARG A 83 0.19 11.42 5.38
N GLU A 84 -0.29 11.07 6.57
CA GLU A 84 0.13 11.73 7.81
C GLU A 84 1.59 11.43 8.20
N LEU A 85 2.02 10.18 8.05
CA LEU A 85 3.26 9.68 8.66
C LEU A 85 4.48 9.70 7.74
N TYR A 86 4.28 9.85 6.44
CA TYR A 86 5.35 9.79 5.43
C TYR A 86 5.28 10.91 4.40
N ILE A 87 4.08 11.29 3.93
CA ILE A 87 3.96 12.37 2.93
C ILE A 87 4.14 13.74 3.58
N LYS A 88 3.46 13.99 4.71
CA LYS A 88 3.61 15.26 5.44
C LYS A 88 5.02 15.51 6.00
N THR A 89 5.81 14.44 6.15
CA THR A 89 7.19 14.50 6.63
C THR A 89 8.22 14.48 5.50
N ASP A 90 7.77 14.55 4.24
CA ASP A 90 8.59 14.49 3.03
C ASP A 90 9.48 13.23 2.94
N GLU A 91 9.11 12.14 3.64
CA GLU A 91 9.79 10.85 3.55
C GLU A 91 9.32 10.03 2.34
N LEU A 92 8.18 10.39 1.75
CA LEU A 92 7.61 9.76 0.57
C LEU A 92 6.89 10.82 -0.28
N ASP A 93 6.99 10.71 -1.61
CA ASP A 93 6.38 11.67 -2.54
C ASP A 93 4.86 11.58 -2.53
N LYS A 94 4.19 12.74 -2.65
CA LYS A 94 2.71 12.84 -2.69
C LYS A 94 2.08 11.91 -3.74
N GLU A 95 2.73 11.73 -4.89
CA GLU A 95 2.29 10.81 -5.95
C GLU A 95 2.04 9.39 -5.40
N SER A 96 2.80 8.94 -4.40
CA SER A 96 2.61 7.62 -3.79
C SER A 96 1.24 7.45 -3.12
N ALA A 97 0.73 8.50 -2.48
CA ALA A 97 -0.60 8.46 -1.85
C ALA A 97 -1.72 8.60 -2.89
N ASP A 98 -1.49 9.42 -3.92
CA ASP A 98 -2.45 9.62 -5.01
C ASP A 98 -2.59 8.32 -5.84
N ASP A 99 -1.48 7.65 -6.16
CA ASP A 99 -1.45 6.34 -6.81
C ASP A 99 -2.12 5.26 -5.94
N PHE A 100 -1.90 5.28 -4.62
CA PHE A 100 -2.51 4.34 -3.69
C PHE A 100 -4.04 4.48 -3.67
N GLU A 101 -4.54 5.72 -3.59
CA GLU A 101 -5.98 6.02 -3.64
C GLU A 101 -6.60 5.57 -4.96
N MET A 102 -5.97 5.93 -6.09
CA MET A 102 -6.41 5.49 -7.41
C MET A 102 -6.46 3.96 -7.52
N CYS A 103 -5.44 3.24 -7.03
CA CYS A 103 -5.41 1.79 -7.12
C CYS A 103 -6.40 1.11 -6.17
N MET A 104 -6.74 1.75 -5.04
CA MET A 104 -7.81 1.30 -4.15
C MET A 104 -9.16 1.32 -4.88
N ASP A 105 -9.44 2.39 -5.62
CA ASP A 105 -10.65 2.55 -6.43
C ASP A 105 -10.67 1.57 -7.62
N ILE A 106 -9.57 1.44 -8.36
CA ILE A 106 -9.43 0.45 -9.45
C ILE A 106 -9.71 -0.96 -8.92
N ARG A 107 -9.17 -1.33 -7.76
CA ARG A 107 -9.44 -2.63 -7.13
C ARG A 107 -10.93 -2.78 -6.79
N GLN A 108 -11.58 -1.72 -6.32
CA GLN A 108 -13.01 -1.75 -6.01
C GLN A 108 -13.86 -2.02 -7.25
N GLU A 109 -13.56 -1.32 -8.34
CA GLU A 109 -14.24 -1.51 -9.62
C GLU A 109 -13.99 -2.90 -10.20
N ALA A 110 -12.77 -3.43 -10.07
CA ALA A 110 -12.44 -4.78 -10.52
C ALA A 110 -13.16 -5.89 -9.71
N ASP A 111 -13.23 -5.72 -8.38
CA ASP A 111 -13.85 -6.71 -7.47
C ASP A 111 -15.38 -6.70 -7.58
N TYR A 112 -16.01 -5.53 -7.53
CA TYR A 112 -17.45 -5.40 -7.38
C TYR A 112 -18.15 -4.86 -8.64
N GLY A 113 -17.52 -3.92 -9.32
CA GLY A 113 -18.05 -3.33 -10.56
C GLY A 113 -17.82 -4.20 -11.80
N LEU A 114 -16.99 -5.25 -11.68
CA LEU A 114 -16.50 -6.07 -12.80
C LEU A 114 -15.90 -5.24 -13.95
N THR A 115 -15.40 -4.06 -13.63
CA THR A 115 -14.84 -3.09 -14.59
C THR A 115 -13.34 -3.07 -14.46
N TYR A 116 -12.64 -3.45 -15.53
CA TYR A 116 -11.18 -3.53 -15.59
C TYR A 116 -10.69 -3.45 -17.04
N SER A 117 -9.45 -2.99 -17.24
CA SER A 117 -8.84 -2.84 -18.56
C SER A 117 -7.34 -3.10 -18.50
N SER A 118 -6.70 -3.29 -19.66
CA SER A 118 -5.24 -3.36 -19.73
C SER A 118 -4.58 -2.12 -19.14
N ARG A 119 -5.13 -0.93 -19.43
CA ARG A 119 -4.65 0.35 -18.92
C ARG A 119 -4.69 0.42 -17.40
N SER A 120 -5.80 0.01 -16.77
CA SER A 120 -5.91 0.04 -15.30
C SER A 120 -4.91 -0.93 -14.67
N ALA A 121 -4.75 -2.13 -15.26
CA ALA A 121 -3.79 -3.11 -14.79
C ALA A 121 -2.32 -2.63 -14.90
N GLU A 122 -1.95 -2.06 -16.05
CA GLU A 122 -0.61 -1.51 -16.27
C GLU A 122 -0.28 -0.36 -15.32
N LEU A 123 -1.24 0.55 -15.10
CA LEU A 123 -1.10 1.64 -14.13
C LEU A 123 -0.91 1.10 -12.71
N SER A 124 -1.76 0.16 -12.28
CA SER A 124 -1.65 -0.42 -10.94
C SER A 124 -0.34 -1.17 -10.73
N VAL A 125 0.13 -1.97 -11.70
CA VAL A 125 1.42 -2.68 -11.59
C VAL A 125 2.58 -1.69 -11.44
N LYS A 126 2.58 -0.61 -12.23
CA LYS A 126 3.63 0.41 -12.17
C LYS A 126 3.62 1.16 -10.83
N ALA A 127 2.44 1.52 -10.33
CA ALA A 127 2.28 2.16 -9.03
C ALA A 127 2.74 1.24 -7.89
N ALA A 128 2.40 -0.05 -7.94
CA ALA A 128 2.82 -1.05 -6.97
C ALA A 128 4.34 -1.23 -6.92
N GLU A 129 4.99 -1.31 -8.08
CA GLU A 129 6.44 -1.39 -8.18
C GLU A 129 7.12 -0.17 -7.57
N LYS A 130 6.68 1.06 -7.92
CA LYS A 130 7.23 2.29 -7.34
C LYS A 130 7.10 2.33 -5.82
N LEU A 131 5.91 2.05 -5.28
CA LEU A 131 5.66 2.14 -3.84
C LEU A 131 6.43 1.07 -3.06
N LEU A 132 6.55 -0.15 -3.59
CA LEU A 132 7.32 -1.22 -2.95
C LEU A 132 8.80 -0.86 -2.86
N GLU A 133 9.39 -0.35 -3.94
CA GLU A 133 10.80 0.04 -3.96
C GLU A 133 11.09 1.23 -3.01
N ALA A 134 10.18 2.21 -2.96
CA ALA A 134 10.26 3.29 -1.99
C ALA A 134 10.16 2.78 -0.54
N ALA A 135 9.21 1.87 -0.27
CA ALA A 135 9.03 1.29 1.06
C ALA A 135 10.28 0.53 1.53
N LYS A 136 10.86 -0.30 0.67
CA LYS A 136 12.13 -1.01 0.96
C LYS A 136 13.26 -0.04 1.26
N SER A 137 13.44 0.98 0.41
CA SER A 137 14.49 1.99 0.57
C SER A 137 14.39 2.74 1.90
N ILE A 138 13.17 3.06 2.36
CA ILE A 138 12.93 3.72 3.64
C ILE A 138 13.24 2.78 4.81
N LEU A 139 12.84 1.51 4.72
CA LEU A 139 12.97 0.53 5.80
C LEU A 139 14.41 0.02 5.96
N ASP A 140 15.17 -0.10 4.87
CA ASP A 140 16.57 -0.54 4.91
C ASP A 140 17.47 0.49 5.61
N LYS A 141 17.24 1.79 5.37
CA LYS A 141 17.96 2.89 6.05
C LYS A 141 17.82 2.85 7.56
N LYS A 142 16.69 2.35 8.06
CA LYS A 142 16.33 2.36 9.48
C LYS A 142 16.69 1.07 10.22
N THR A 143 17.12 0.03 9.51
CA THR A 143 17.62 -1.22 10.12
C THR A 143 19.12 -1.09 10.51
N LEU A 144 19.74 0.05 10.16
CA LEU A 144 21.15 0.38 10.40
C LEU A 144 21.37 1.39 11.54
N GLU A 145 20.30 1.84 12.21
CA GLU A 145 20.31 2.68 13.43
C GLU A 145 19.74 1.90 14.62
#